data_AF-A0AAD4NWH5-F1
#
_entry.id   AF-A0AAD4NWH5-F1
#
_cell.length_a   1.000
_cell.length_b   1.000
_cell.length_c   1.000
_cell.angle_alpha   90.00
_cell.angle_beta   90.00
_cell.angle_gamma   90.00
#
_symmetry.space_group_name_H-M   'P 1'
#
loop_
_entity.id
_entity.type
_entity.pdbx_description
1 polymer ?
#
loop_
_entity_poly.entity_id
_entity_poly.type
_entity_poly.pdbx_seq_one_letter_code
_entity_poly.pdbx_strand_id
1 'polypeptide(L)'
;MVGMSEAKEVRVVMLPWLAFGHMIPFLDLSIALAKFDIHVSFLSTPTIIPRLPQIPPNLSQFIEFVSIPLPKLDSDPLPENAEATTDIPADRMEDLKIACDLLQEPVKNFIAESSPNWIMVDFFHHWAVEIAQELNIPLITFLISTASTFVFFWTPEFLAGEGQRQARPLPADMTAPPDWVDFPSQVACRNQCMISCTMQGCLE
;
A
#
# COMPACT_ATOMS: atom_id res chain seq x y z
N MET A 1 -9.42 7.48 -45.69
CA MET A 1 -10.03 7.12 -44.39
C MET A 1 -8.88 7.00 -43.41
N VAL A 2 -8.69 8.02 -42.58
CA VAL A 2 -7.67 7.99 -41.51
C VAL A 2 -8.20 7.00 -40.48
N GLY A 3 -7.48 5.91 -40.26
CA GLY A 3 -7.81 4.98 -39.18
C GLY A 3 -7.75 5.76 -37.88
N MET A 4 -8.89 5.84 -37.18
CA MET A 4 -8.91 6.24 -35.78
C MET A 4 -8.01 5.24 -35.06
N SER A 5 -6.84 5.69 -34.60
CA SER A 5 -6.07 4.93 -33.64
C SER A 5 -6.99 4.67 -32.46
N GLU A 6 -7.29 3.40 -32.15
CA GLU A 6 -7.90 3.06 -30.87
C GLU A 6 -7.07 3.76 -29.79
N ALA A 7 -7.72 4.62 -29.00
CA ALA A 7 -7.07 5.21 -27.85
C ALA A 7 -6.62 4.05 -26.97
N LYS A 8 -5.31 3.95 -26.72
CA LYS A 8 -4.75 2.87 -25.91
C LYS A 8 -5.35 2.97 -24.51
N GLU A 9 -6.17 2.00 -24.15
CA GLU A 9 -6.80 1.89 -22.83
C GLU A 9 -5.72 1.89 -21.74
N VAL A 10 -5.89 2.74 -20.72
CA VAL A 10 -4.94 2.84 -19.60
C VAL A 10 -5.43 1.98 -18.45
N ARG A 11 -4.59 1.03 -18.01
CA ARG A 11 -4.88 0.09 -16.93
C ARG A 11 -3.91 0.27 -15.77
N VAL A 12 -4.45 0.30 -14.56
CA VAL A 12 -3.69 0.46 -13.32
C VAL A 12 -4.04 -0.67 -12.35
N VAL A 13 -3.01 -1.28 -11.78
CA VAL A 13 -3.16 -2.20 -10.66
C VAL A 13 -2.98 -1.44 -9.36
N MET A 14 -3.93 -1.55 -8.44
CA MET A 14 -3.85 -0.99 -7.09
C MET A 14 -3.53 -2.09 -6.10
N LEU A 15 -2.47 -1.92 -5.33
CA LEU A 15 -2.00 -2.87 -4.32
C LEU A 15 -1.88 -2.18 -2.94
N PRO A 16 -3.03 -1.95 -2.25
CA PRO A 16 -3.08 -1.33 -0.92
C PRO A 16 -2.67 -2.29 0.19
N TRP A 17 -2.15 -1.78 1.30
CA TRP A 17 -1.98 -2.58 2.53
C TRP A 17 -3.34 -3.02 3.09
N LEU A 18 -3.41 -4.21 3.73
CA LEU A 18 -4.64 -4.81 4.26
C LEU A 18 -5.14 -4.14 5.56
N ALA A 19 -5.28 -2.82 5.51
CA ALA A 19 -5.83 -1.97 6.56
C ALA A 19 -6.80 -0.97 5.94
N PHE A 20 -7.98 -0.78 6.55
CA PHE A 20 -9.00 0.11 5.97
C PHE A 20 -8.54 1.55 5.80
N GLY A 21 -7.64 2.01 6.68
CA GLY A 21 -7.00 3.33 6.55
C GLY A 21 -6.13 3.48 5.29
N HIS A 22 -5.72 2.38 4.66
CA HIS A 22 -4.99 2.35 3.39
C HIS A 22 -5.93 2.03 2.22
N MET A 23 -6.76 0.99 2.35
CA MET A 23 -7.64 0.53 1.28
C MET A 23 -8.67 1.58 0.85
N ILE A 24 -9.24 2.35 1.80
CA ILE A 24 -10.24 3.38 1.47
C ILE A 24 -9.61 4.52 0.64
N PRO A 25 -8.47 5.15 1.03
CA PRO A 25 -7.80 6.12 0.19
C PRO A 25 -7.39 5.59 -1.20
N PHE A 26 -6.92 4.34 -1.29
CA PHE A 26 -6.63 3.72 -2.58
C PHE A 26 -7.91 3.56 -3.43
N LEU A 27 -9.05 3.25 -2.82
CA LEU A 27 -10.32 3.14 -3.52
C LEU A 27 -10.83 4.51 -3.96
N ASP A 28 -10.67 5.55 -3.13
CA ASP A 28 -10.99 6.93 -3.49
C ASP A 28 -10.15 7.39 -4.70
N LEU A 29 -8.86 7.06 -4.71
CA LEU A 29 -7.98 7.30 -5.85
C LEU A 29 -8.44 6.51 -7.09
N SER A 30 -8.83 5.24 -6.92
CA SER A 30 -9.37 4.41 -8.00
C SER A 30 -10.62 5.04 -8.63
N ILE A 31 -11.54 5.53 -7.80
CA ILE A 31 -12.74 6.26 -8.23
C ILE A 31 -12.37 7.57 -8.94
N ALA A 32 -11.34 8.27 -8.49
CA ALA A 32 -10.86 9.48 -9.15
C ALA A 32 -10.28 9.16 -10.55
N LEU A 33 -9.49 8.09 -10.69
CA LEU A 33 -8.92 7.65 -11.96
C LEU A 33 -10.01 7.18 -12.94
N ALA A 34 -11.00 6.44 -12.45
CA ALA A 34 -12.13 5.96 -13.26
C ALA A 34 -12.96 7.09 -13.90
N LYS A 35 -12.96 8.30 -13.32
CA LYS A 35 -13.61 9.47 -13.93
C LYS A 35 -12.91 9.98 -15.20
N PHE A 36 -11.69 9.51 -15.45
CA PHE A 36 -10.88 9.80 -16.62
C PHE A 36 -10.72 8.57 -17.54
N ASP A 37 -11.67 7.62 -17.47
CA ASP A 37 -11.69 6.40 -18.26
C ASP A 37 -10.44 5.50 -18.07
N ILE A 38 -9.77 5.61 -16.92
CA ILE A 38 -8.67 4.73 -16.52
C ILE A 38 -9.26 3.50 -15.85
N HIS A 39 -8.93 2.31 -16.38
CA HIS A 39 -9.33 1.03 -15.82
C HIS A 39 -8.44 0.67 -14.63
N VAL A 40 -9.06 0.26 -13.53
CA VAL A 40 -8.40 -0.06 -12.28
C VAL A 40 -8.73 -1.48 -11.85
N SER A 41 -7.69 -2.30 -11.67
CA SER A 41 -7.77 -3.57 -10.97
C SER A 41 -7.37 -3.33 -9.52
N PHE A 42 -8.33 -3.38 -8.61
CA PHE A 42 -8.13 -3.19 -7.17
C PHE A 42 -7.93 -4.54 -6.49
N LEU A 43 -6.69 -4.84 -6.12
CA LEU A 43 -6.33 -6.12 -5.52
C LEU A 43 -6.68 -6.09 -4.04
N SER A 44 -7.38 -7.12 -3.60
CA SER A 44 -7.76 -7.34 -2.21
C SER A 44 -8.12 -8.80 -1.99
N THR A 45 -8.37 -9.18 -0.74
CA THR A 45 -8.72 -10.55 -0.39
C THR A 45 -10.24 -10.78 -0.38
N PRO A 46 -10.71 -12.04 -0.48
CA PRO A 46 -12.14 -12.35 -0.57
C PRO A 46 -12.97 -11.86 0.62
N THR A 47 -12.42 -11.86 1.84
CA THR A 47 -13.17 -11.42 3.03
C THR A 47 -13.22 -9.91 3.16
N ILE A 48 -12.26 -9.20 2.55
CA ILE A 48 -12.17 -7.73 2.59
C ILE A 48 -13.08 -7.08 1.55
N ILE A 49 -13.13 -7.60 0.31
CA ILE A 49 -13.89 -6.98 -0.79
C ILE A 49 -15.34 -6.62 -0.40
N PRO A 50 -16.12 -7.51 0.26
CA PRO A 50 -17.49 -7.20 0.68
C PRO A 50 -17.59 -6.08 1.74
N ARG A 51 -16.49 -5.78 2.43
CA ARG A 51 -16.40 -4.76 3.49
C ARG A 51 -15.98 -3.38 2.97
N LEU A 52 -15.56 -3.29 1.70
CA LEU A 52 -15.17 -2.03 1.08
C LEU A 52 -16.41 -1.20 0.65
N PRO A 53 -16.28 0.14 0.60
CA PRO A 53 -17.31 0.99 0.02
C PRO A 53 -17.69 0.57 -1.40
N GLN A 54 -18.98 0.72 -1.72
CA GLN A 54 -19.48 0.37 -3.05
C GLN A 54 -18.99 1.36 -4.11
N ILE A 55 -18.62 0.84 -5.27
CA ILE A 55 -18.24 1.64 -6.43
C ILE A 55 -19.50 2.34 -6.99
N PRO A 56 -19.43 3.64 -7.35
CA PRO A 56 -20.53 4.32 -8.02
C PRO A 56 -20.95 3.54 -9.29
N PRO A 57 -22.25 3.24 -9.51
CA PRO A 57 -22.69 2.41 -10.63
C PRO A 57 -22.28 2.93 -12.01
N ASN A 58 -22.09 4.24 -12.16
CA ASN A 58 -21.63 4.86 -13.41
C ASN A 58 -20.11 4.68 -13.67
N LEU A 59 -19.36 4.14 -12.70
CA LEU A 59 -17.92 3.90 -12.79
C LEU A 59 -17.56 2.41 -12.66
N SER A 60 -18.53 1.52 -12.45
CA SER A 60 -18.29 0.09 -12.20
C SER A 60 -17.59 -0.63 -13.37
N GLN A 61 -17.75 -0.14 -14.61
CA GLN A 61 -17.04 -0.69 -15.77
C GLN A 61 -15.53 -0.40 -15.77
N PHE A 62 -15.08 0.57 -14.98
CA PHE A 62 -13.68 1.00 -14.91
C PHE A 62 -12.97 0.50 -13.66
N ILE A 63 -13.67 -0.11 -12.69
CA ILE A 63 -13.06 -0.57 -11.45
C ILE A 63 -13.48 -2.01 -11.20
N GLU A 64 -12.50 -2.89 -11.18
CA GLU A 64 -12.66 -4.31 -10.88
C GLU A 64 -12.00 -4.64 -9.55
N PHE A 65 -12.74 -5.26 -8.63
CA PHE A 65 -12.14 -5.89 -7.46
C PHE A 65 -11.57 -7.25 -7.82
N VAL A 66 -10.25 -7.39 -7.72
CA VAL A 66 -9.53 -8.63 -7.98
C VAL A 66 -9.29 -9.34 -6.66
N SER A 67 -9.96 -10.48 -6.51
CA SER A 67 -9.93 -11.28 -5.29
C SER A 67 -8.75 -12.26 -5.30
N ILE A 68 -7.73 -11.99 -4.49
CA ILE A 68 -6.58 -12.89 -4.29
C ILE A 68 -6.65 -13.44 -2.86
N PRO A 69 -6.89 -14.76 -2.66
CA PRO A 69 -6.94 -15.35 -1.33
C PRO A 69 -5.63 -15.15 -0.55
N LEU A 70 -5.74 -14.74 0.71
CA LEU A 70 -4.56 -14.61 1.58
C LEU A 70 -3.98 -16.02 1.86
N PRO A 71 -2.69 -16.28 1.56
CA PRO A 71 -2.07 -17.56 1.85
C PRO A 71 -2.05 -17.85 3.35
N LYS A 72 -2.28 -19.12 3.71
CA LYS A 72 -2.22 -19.56 5.10
C LYS A 72 -0.78 -19.79 5.51
N LEU A 73 -0.46 -19.44 6.75
CA LEU A 73 0.83 -19.75 7.36
C LEU A 73 0.88 -21.22 7.79
N ASP A 74 2.00 -21.89 7.54
CA ASP A 74 2.17 -23.32 7.83
C ASP A 74 2.32 -23.63 9.33
N SER A 75 2.91 -22.71 10.11
CA SER A 75 3.29 -22.96 11.51
C SER A 75 2.29 -22.43 12.55
N ASP A 76 1.76 -21.22 12.34
CA ASP A 76 0.76 -20.59 13.22
C ASP A 76 -0.24 -19.81 12.35
N PRO A 77 -1.37 -20.42 11.96
CA PRO A 77 -2.33 -19.76 11.09
C PRO A 77 -2.99 -18.58 11.81
N LEU A 78 -3.20 -17.50 11.08
CA LEU A 78 -4.10 -16.42 11.51
C LEU A 78 -5.51 -16.98 11.79
N PRO A 79 -6.29 -16.32 12.66
CA PRO A 79 -7.69 -16.68 12.88
C PRO A 79 -8.46 -16.78 11.55
N GLU A 80 -9.50 -17.61 11.53
CA GLU A 80 -10.29 -17.80 10.32
C GLU A 80 -10.89 -16.46 9.85
N ASN A 81 -10.73 -16.15 8.56
CA ASN A 81 -11.15 -14.89 7.94
C ASN A 81 -10.46 -13.62 8.47
N ALA A 82 -9.34 -13.76 9.20
CA ALA A 82 -8.55 -12.62 9.64
C ALA A 82 -7.58 -12.17 8.55
N GLU A 83 -8.11 -11.39 7.59
CA GLU A 83 -7.34 -10.90 6.45
C GLU A 83 -7.02 -9.40 6.54
N ALA A 84 -7.63 -8.65 7.49
CA ALA A 84 -7.31 -7.25 7.73
C ALA A 84 -6.71 -7.01 9.12
N THR A 85 -5.98 -5.90 9.26
CA THR A 85 -5.41 -5.45 10.55
C THR A 85 -6.44 -5.32 11.69
N THR A 86 -7.72 -5.09 11.38
CA THR A 86 -8.80 -5.02 12.37
C THR A 86 -9.26 -6.38 12.89
N ASP A 87 -8.87 -7.46 12.21
CA ASP A 87 -9.35 -8.82 12.47
C ASP A 87 -8.35 -9.61 13.33
N ILE A 88 -7.18 -9.02 13.60
CA ILE A 88 -6.09 -9.63 14.34
C ILE A 88 -5.75 -8.83 15.61
N PRO A 89 -5.31 -9.50 16.69
CA PRO A 89 -4.63 -8.86 17.80
C PRO A 89 -3.34 -8.13 17.37
N ALA A 90 -2.94 -7.09 18.11
CA ALA A 90 -1.79 -6.25 17.74
C ALA A 90 -0.45 -7.01 17.71
N ASP A 91 -0.29 -8.02 18.57
CA ASP A 91 0.89 -8.90 18.63
C ASP A 91 0.98 -9.87 17.44
N ARG A 92 -0.09 -10.04 16.66
CA ARG A 92 -0.15 -10.87 15.44
C ARG A 92 0.10 -10.08 14.14
N MET A 93 0.48 -8.79 14.25
CA MET A 93 0.73 -7.93 13.08
C MET A 93 1.83 -8.49 12.15
N GLU A 94 2.85 -9.12 12.73
CA GLU A 94 3.96 -9.69 11.96
C GLU A 94 3.50 -10.88 11.12
N ASP A 95 2.61 -11.71 11.64
CA ASP A 95 2.03 -12.84 10.91
C ASP A 95 1.23 -12.38 9.68
N LEU A 96 0.48 -11.28 9.81
CA LEU A 96 -0.24 -10.70 8.68
C LEU A 96 0.72 -10.17 7.60
N LYS A 97 1.86 -9.59 7.98
CA LYS A 97 2.89 -9.19 7.00
C LYS A 97 3.48 -10.39 6.28
N ILE A 98 3.85 -11.45 7.02
CA ILE A 98 4.38 -12.69 6.43
C ILE A 98 3.35 -13.28 5.45
N ALA A 99 2.07 -13.31 5.82
CA ALA A 99 1.00 -13.76 4.93
C ALA A 99 0.86 -12.88 3.67
N CYS A 100 1.05 -11.56 3.80
CA CYS A 100 1.07 -10.64 2.66
C CYS A 100 2.30 -10.81 1.77
N ASP A 101 3.46 -11.18 2.33
CA ASP A 101 4.66 -11.47 1.54
C ASP A 101 4.45 -12.72 0.67
N LEU A 102 3.70 -13.71 1.17
CA LEU A 102 3.30 -14.87 0.37
C LEU A 102 2.35 -14.52 -0.80
N LEU A 103 1.79 -13.30 -0.85
CA LEU A 103 1.02 -12.82 -2.01
C LEU A 103 1.90 -12.46 -3.21
N GLN A 104 3.23 -12.40 -3.06
CA GLN A 104 4.14 -12.00 -4.13
C GLN A 104 3.90 -12.79 -5.43
N GLU A 105 3.93 -14.12 -5.37
CA GLU A 105 3.73 -14.98 -6.53
C GLU A 105 2.34 -14.86 -7.18
N PRO A 106 1.21 -14.98 -6.44
CA PRO A 106 -0.10 -14.82 -7.07
C PRO A 106 -0.32 -13.41 -7.64
N VAL A 107 0.19 -12.37 -6.99
CA VAL A 107 0.12 -10.99 -7.51
C VAL A 107 0.98 -10.83 -8.76
N LYS A 108 2.20 -11.38 -8.78
CA LYS A 108 3.07 -11.39 -9.96
C LYS A 108 2.39 -12.04 -11.16
N ASN A 109 1.79 -13.21 -10.96
CA ASN A 109 1.07 -13.93 -12.02
C ASN A 109 -0.08 -13.10 -12.57
N PHE A 110 -0.89 -12.51 -11.68
CA PHE A 110 -1.98 -11.62 -12.09
C PHE A 110 -1.49 -10.40 -12.89
N ILE A 111 -0.40 -9.75 -12.47
CA ILE A 111 0.16 -8.58 -13.16
C ILE A 111 0.72 -9.00 -14.54
N ALA A 112 1.39 -10.15 -14.63
CA ALA A 112 1.90 -10.68 -15.89
C ALA A 112 0.77 -10.99 -16.90
N GLU A 113 -0.35 -11.52 -16.42
CA GLU A 113 -1.53 -11.83 -17.24
C GLU A 113 -2.30 -10.57 -17.67
N SER A 114 -2.51 -9.63 -16.74
CA SER A 114 -3.28 -8.41 -16.99
C SER A 114 -2.52 -7.33 -17.77
N SER A 115 -1.18 -7.36 -17.72
CA SER A 115 -0.26 -6.44 -18.42
C SER A 115 -0.66 -4.96 -18.28
N PRO A 116 -0.75 -4.43 -17.04
CA PRO A 116 -1.18 -3.06 -16.79
C PRO A 116 -0.13 -2.05 -17.25
N ASN A 117 -0.55 -0.79 -17.41
CA ASN A 117 0.36 0.30 -17.71
C ASN A 117 1.15 0.76 -16.49
N TRP A 118 0.52 0.73 -15.31
CA TRP A 118 1.15 1.13 -14.04
C TRP A 118 0.73 0.22 -12.90
N ILE A 119 1.63 0.04 -11.95
CA ILE A 119 1.32 -0.52 -10.63
C ILE A 119 1.37 0.62 -9.63
N MET A 120 0.28 0.83 -8.89
CA MET A 120 0.22 1.74 -7.75
C MET A 120 0.25 0.92 -6.47
N VAL A 121 1.27 1.12 -5.65
CA VAL A 121 1.57 0.24 -4.52
C VAL A 121 1.69 0.99 -3.20
N ASP A 122 1.27 0.33 -2.13
CA ASP A 122 1.53 0.75 -0.77
C ASP A 122 2.97 0.44 -0.34
N PHE A 123 3.50 1.18 0.62
CA PHE A 123 4.88 1.01 1.08
C PHE A 123 5.17 -0.30 1.81
N PHE A 124 4.12 -1.06 2.20
CA PHE A 124 4.27 -2.36 2.86
C PHE A 124 4.69 -3.51 1.92
N HIS A 125 4.48 -3.39 0.60
CA HIS A 125 4.77 -4.45 -0.36
C HIS A 125 6.16 -4.30 -0.99
N HIS A 126 7.21 -4.55 -0.21
CA HIS A 126 8.59 -4.38 -0.64
C HIS A 126 8.95 -5.16 -1.91
N TRP A 127 8.37 -6.35 -2.09
CA TRP A 127 8.54 -7.23 -3.25
C TRP A 127 7.94 -6.69 -4.56
N ALA A 128 7.08 -5.67 -4.51
CA ALA A 128 6.44 -5.12 -5.71
C ALA A 128 7.45 -4.43 -6.66
N VAL A 129 8.56 -3.93 -6.13
CA VAL A 129 9.67 -3.36 -6.92
C VAL A 129 10.27 -4.40 -7.85
N GLU A 130 10.52 -5.61 -7.34
CA GLU A 130 11.11 -6.71 -8.12
C GLU A 130 10.15 -7.15 -9.23
N ILE A 131 8.86 -7.28 -8.94
CA ILE A 131 7.83 -7.60 -9.94
C ILE A 131 7.78 -6.54 -11.04
N ALA A 132 7.76 -5.26 -10.66
CA ALA A 132 7.71 -4.15 -11.60
C ALA A 132 8.94 -4.12 -12.53
N GLN A 133 10.13 -4.39 -11.98
CA GLN A 133 11.38 -4.48 -12.74
C GLN A 133 11.38 -5.67 -13.69
N GLU A 134 10.98 -6.85 -13.22
CA GLU A 134 10.96 -8.09 -14.02
C GLU A 134 9.98 -8.00 -15.20
N LEU A 135 8.80 -7.42 -14.96
CA LEU A 135 7.75 -7.26 -15.98
C LEU A 135 7.90 -5.98 -16.80
N ASN A 136 8.87 -5.13 -16.48
CA ASN A 136 9.11 -3.83 -17.12
C ASN A 136 7.87 -2.91 -17.11
N ILE A 137 7.21 -2.84 -15.94
CA ILE A 137 6.03 -2.00 -15.70
C ILE A 137 6.41 -0.86 -14.73
N PRO A 138 6.09 0.41 -15.03
CA PRO A 138 6.34 1.50 -14.09
C PRO A 138 5.57 1.31 -12.78
N LEU A 139 6.28 1.51 -11.67
CA LEU A 139 5.75 1.44 -10.30
C LEU A 139 5.60 2.84 -9.71
N ILE A 140 4.48 3.09 -9.05
CA ILE A 140 4.15 4.34 -8.37
C ILE A 140 3.84 3.99 -6.91
N THR A 141 4.58 4.55 -5.96
CA THR A 141 4.25 4.41 -4.55
C THR A 141 3.22 5.46 -4.16
N PHE A 142 2.05 5.04 -3.68
CA PHE A 142 1.03 5.95 -3.16
C PHE A 142 1.08 5.99 -1.64
N LEU A 143 1.39 7.18 -1.11
CA LEU A 143 1.58 7.43 0.30
C LEU A 143 0.31 8.04 0.89
N ILE A 144 -0.40 7.30 1.74
CA ILE A 144 -1.68 7.73 2.35
C ILE A 144 -1.54 8.76 3.47
N SER A 145 -0.31 9.15 3.81
CA SER A 145 0.01 10.13 4.85
C SER A 145 0.75 11.33 4.28
N THR A 146 0.81 12.41 5.04
CA THR A 146 1.43 13.66 4.59
C THR A 146 2.94 13.50 4.37
N ALA A 147 3.51 14.32 3.47
CA ALA A 147 4.96 14.39 3.28
C ALA A 147 5.71 14.65 4.60
N SER A 148 5.17 15.51 5.48
CA SER A 148 5.74 15.75 6.81
C SER A 148 5.82 14.51 7.69
N THR A 149 4.88 13.57 7.57
CA THR A 149 4.93 12.29 8.29
C THR A 149 6.07 11.45 7.75
N PHE A 150 6.18 11.33 6.42
CA PHE A 150 7.21 10.51 5.79
C PHE A 150 8.62 11.06 5.95
N VAL A 151 8.78 12.37 6.13
CA VAL A 151 10.08 12.96 6.48
C VAL A 151 10.70 12.31 7.69
N PHE A 152 9.94 11.74 8.65
CA PHE A 152 10.50 11.03 9.80
C PHE A 152 10.76 9.53 9.59
N PHE A 153 10.03 8.90 8.67
CA PHE A 153 10.06 7.44 8.48
C PHE A 153 10.89 7.02 7.25
N TRP A 154 11.09 7.94 6.31
CA TRP A 154 11.67 7.68 5.01
C TRP A 154 12.87 8.60 4.77
N THR A 155 14.01 8.26 5.39
CA THR A 155 15.20 9.10 5.29
C THR A 155 15.89 8.96 3.92
N PRO A 156 16.64 9.97 3.46
CA PRO A 156 17.41 9.89 2.21
C PRO A 156 18.39 8.71 2.19
N GLU A 157 18.93 8.30 3.34
CA GLU A 157 19.86 7.18 3.48
C GLU A 157 19.17 5.81 3.27
N PHE A 158 17.89 5.70 3.63
CA PHE A 158 17.06 4.54 3.26
C PHE A 158 16.80 4.44 1.76
N LEU A 159 16.76 5.58 1.05
CA LEU A 159 16.52 5.65 -0.40
C LEU A 159 17.78 5.50 -1.25
N ALA A 160 18.92 5.99 -0.76
CA ALA A 160 20.17 6.07 -1.52
C ALA A 160 21.04 4.80 -1.43
N GLY A 161 20.62 3.76 -0.68
CA GLY A 161 21.33 2.49 -0.59
C GLY A 161 22.64 2.53 0.21
N GLU A 162 23.07 3.70 0.69
CA GLU A 162 24.20 3.89 1.61
C GLU A 162 23.78 3.92 3.09
N GLY A 163 22.68 3.23 3.42
CA GLY A 163 22.17 3.13 4.78
C GLY A 163 22.87 2.04 5.59
N GLN A 164 24.00 2.37 6.22
CA GLN A 164 24.45 1.61 7.39
C GLN A 164 23.33 1.57 8.41
N ARG A 165 22.96 0.35 8.82
CA ARG A 165 22.10 0.00 9.96
C ARG A 165 22.08 1.07 11.05
N GLN A 166 21.04 1.91 11.08
CA GLN A 166 20.66 2.62 12.29
C GLN A 166 19.22 2.26 12.64
N ALA A 167 19.00 2.12 13.96
CA ALA A 167 17.75 1.67 14.54
C ALA A 167 16.59 2.57 14.12
N ARG A 168 15.38 1.99 14.06
CA ARG A 168 14.12 2.73 13.97
C ARG A 168 14.20 3.96 14.90
N PRO A 169 13.92 5.18 14.41
CA PRO A 169 14.03 6.38 15.23
C PRO A 169 13.22 6.19 16.51
N LEU A 170 13.83 6.52 17.66
CA LEU A 170 13.13 6.44 18.93
C LEU A 170 11.99 7.45 18.88
N PRO A 171 10.90 7.22 19.63
CA PRO A 171 9.81 8.21 19.72
C PRO A 171 10.34 9.61 20.07
N ALA A 172 11.33 9.71 20.96
CA ALA A 172 11.97 10.98 21.31
C ALA A 172 12.60 11.71 20.11
N ASP A 173 13.19 10.98 19.17
CA ASP A 173 13.88 11.53 18.00
C ASP A 173 12.88 12.17 17.01
N MET A 174 11.61 11.75 17.05
CA MET A 174 10.54 12.31 16.23
C MET A 174 9.98 13.63 16.79
N THR A 175 10.39 14.03 18.02
CA THR A 175 9.91 15.26 18.67
C THR A 175 10.70 16.51 18.28
N ALA A 176 11.72 16.37 17.45
CA ALA A 176 12.50 17.45 16.87
C ALA A 176 12.56 17.29 15.33
N PRO A 177 12.80 18.37 14.56
CA PRO A 177 13.06 18.25 13.13
C PRO A 177 14.25 17.30 12.87
N PRO A 178 14.16 16.40 11.89
CA PRO A 178 15.27 15.49 11.59
C PRO A 178 16.53 16.21 11.09
N ASP A 179 17.70 15.64 11.35
CA ASP A 179 19.01 16.25 11.04
C ASP A 179 19.23 16.54 9.54
N TRP A 180 18.54 15.81 8.64
CA TRP A 180 18.60 16.04 7.20
C TRP A 180 17.70 17.18 6.69
N VAL A 181 16.89 17.78 7.57
CA VAL A 181 16.08 18.96 7.25
C VAL A 181 16.95 20.20 7.50
N ASP A 182 17.58 20.71 6.45
CA ASP A 182 18.57 21.79 6.48
C ASP A 182 17.97 23.22 6.49
N PHE A 183 16.64 23.33 6.52
CA PHE A 183 15.91 24.59 6.58
C PHE A 183 15.11 24.72 7.89
N PRO A 184 14.82 25.95 8.36
CA PRO A 184 14.03 26.15 9.57
C PRO A 184 12.64 25.50 9.45
N SER A 185 12.37 24.49 10.28
CA SER A 185 11.11 23.75 10.30
C SER A 185 10.57 23.62 11.73
N GLN A 186 9.25 23.71 11.88
CA GLN A 186 8.54 23.41 13.13
C GLN A 186 7.88 22.02 13.10
N VAL A 187 8.13 21.23 12.05
CA VAL A 187 7.58 19.89 11.90
C VAL A 187 8.22 18.98 12.95
N ALA A 188 7.41 18.54 13.91
CA ALA A 188 7.77 17.63 14.98
C ALA A 188 6.54 16.80 15.37
N CYS A 189 6.72 15.51 15.63
CA CYS A 189 5.68 14.68 16.25
C CYS A 189 5.51 15.11 17.70
N ARG A 190 4.37 15.74 18.02
CA ARG A 190 4.00 16.02 19.42
C ARG A 190 3.64 14.70 20.11
N ASN A 191 3.85 14.59 21.42
CA ASN A 191 3.63 13.35 22.19
C ASN A 191 2.26 12.66 21.95
N GLN A 192 1.20 13.41 21.64
CA GLN A 192 -0.12 12.84 21.27
C GLN A 192 -0.16 12.19 19.89
N CYS A 193 0.63 12.66 18.92
CA CYS A 193 0.76 12.05 17.59
C CYS A 193 1.59 10.77 17.62
N MET A 194 2.55 10.67 18.54
CA MET A 194 3.37 9.47 18.69
C MET A 194 2.50 8.27 19.04
N ILE A 195 1.52 8.44 19.93
CA ILE A 195 0.53 7.42 20.27
C ILE A 195 -0.16 6.97 18.96
N SER A 196 -0.79 7.85 18.17
CA SER A 196 -1.43 7.41 16.90
C SER A 196 -0.51 6.70 15.90
N CYS A 197 0.80 6.99 15.85
CA CYS A 197 1.77 6.30 14.99
C CYS A 197 2.42 5.05 15.63
N THR A 198 2.39 4.90 16.96
CA THR A 198 2.92 3.74 17.72
C THR A 198 1.82 2.81 18.23
N MET A 199 0.55 3.21 18.11
CA MET A 199 -0.64 2.47 18.57
C MET A 199 -1.00 1.27 17.71
N GLN A 200 -0.19 0.92 16.72
CA GLN A 200 -0.12 -0.43 16.19
C GLN A 200 0.75 -1.35 17.07
N GLY A 201 0.77 -1.15 18.40
CA GLY A 201 1.65 -1.93 19.27
C GLY A 201 1.73 -1.62 20.77
N CYS A 202 0.98 -0.68 21.35
CA CYS A 202 0.99 -0.47 22.82
C CYS A 202 -0.32 0.18 23.33
N LEU A 203 -1.30 -0.62 23.72
CA LEU A 203 -2.14 -0.27 24.89
C LEU A 203 -2.39 -1.51 25.74
N GLU A 204 -1.92 -1.37 26.97
CA GLU A 204 -2.09 -2.16 28.20
C GLU A 204 -1.54 -3.60 28.23
#